data_AF-H1HQE1-F1
#
_entry.id   AF-H1HQE1-F1
#
_cell.length_a   1.000
_cell.length_b   1.000
_cell.length_c   1.000
_cell.angle_alpha   90.00
_cell.angle_beta   90.00
_cell.angle_gamma   90.00
#
_symmetry.space_group_name_H-M   'P 1'
#
loop_
_entity.id
_entity.type
_entity.pdbx_description
1 polymer ?
#
loop_
_entity_poly.entity_id
_entity_poly.type
_entity_poly.pdbx_seq_one_letter_code
_entity_poly.pdbx_strand_id
1 'polypeptide(L)'
;MKRNIFLAFILLLAGIQEMQSQEKREFRGAWVQCVNGQFLGLGKDGMQQMLTRQLDEMNKDGVNAIIFQVRAECDALYASPYEPWSRFLTGQQGKAPQPYWDPLAWMVSECHKRGMELHAWINPYRAKTKTTNTLASNHIAIRKPGAVFAYDNQLILNPGQPENREYICKIASDIVRRYDVDGFHIDDYFYPYPAAGQAIPDDQEYALYGNGIKDRGDWRRYNVNLFMKQLCDSIHNVKPWVKFGVSPFGIYRNKSNSPAGSNTKGLQNYDDLYADVLLWVNNGWVDYCAPQLYWQIGHPAADYDELIRWWDSHAANRPLYIGEDVERTVKYADPQDANSHQLKAKRRLHREMRHVNGTVLWYAKSFCDNIGNYASAMRTGYWKYPALQPKMPFIDNKAPKKPKHVMPVWANGDYVLFWQAPKAKKWADEAVRYVVYRFDKGERINTEDPSKIVAITPDCHYKMPYADGRTRYTYVVTAVDRMSNESKTVKKKISL
;
A
#
# COMPACT_ATOMS: atom_id res chain seq x y z
N MET A 1 -19.47 48.02 -32.12
CA MET A 1 -18.11 47.58 -31.71
C MET A 1 -17.89 47.31 -30.21
N LYS A 2 -18.90 47.38 -29.32
CA LYS A 2 -18.70 47.14 -27.86
C LYS A 2 -19.35 45.85 -27.31
N ARG A 3 -20.00 45.03 -28.14
CA ARG A 3 -20.72 43.81 -27.69
C ARG A 3 -20.04 42.48 -28.03
N ASN A 4 -18.91 42.53 -28.75
CA ASN A 4 -18.15 41.33 -29.16
C ASN A 4 -16.85 41.12 -28.36
N ILE A 5 -16.45 42.08 -27.52
CA ILE A 5 -15.25 41.97 -26.67
C ILE A 5 -15.58 41.26 -25.34
N PHE A 6 -16.83 41.30 -24.88
CA PHE A 6 -17.23 40.67 -23.62
C PHE A 6 -17.40 39.14 -23.73
N LEU A 7 -17.78 38.62 -24.90
CA LEU A 7 -17.87 37.18 -25.15
C LEU A 7 -16.50 36.51 -25.33
N ALA A 8 -15.49 37.24 -25.82
CA ALA A 8 -14.12 36.74 -25.92
C ALA A 8 -13.43 36.61 -24.54
N PHE A 9 -13.84 37.40 -23.54
CA PHE A 9 -13.30 37.32 -22.18
C PHE A 9 -13.93 36.20 -21.33
N ILE A 10 -15.13 35.74 -21.67
CA ILE A 10 -15.80 34.61 -20.98
C ILE A 10 -15.37 33.26 -21.58
N LEU A 11 -15.01 33.21 -22.87
CA LEU A 11 -14.51 32.00 -23.53
C LEU A 11 -13.02 31.71 -23.27
N LEU A 12 -12.25 32.66 -22.75
CA LEU A 12 -10.86 32.43 -22.30
C LEU A 12 -10.74 31.87 -20.87
N LEU A 13 -11.84 31.77 -20.13
CA LEU A 13 -11.89 31.14 -18.80
C LEU A 13 -12.30 29.66 -18.84
N ALA A 14 -12.60 29.10 -20.02
CA ALA A 14 -13.03 27.70 -20.19
C ALA A 14 -11.89 26.72 -20.55
N GLY A 15 -10.63 27.15 -20.45
CA GLY A 15 -9.46 26.35 -20.90
C GLY A 15 -8.30 26.26 -19.92
N ILE A 16 -8.37 26.88 -18.74
CA ILE A 16 -7.40 26.60 -17.69
C ILE A 16 -7.92 25.34 -17.00
N GLN A 17 -7.50 24.16 -17.49
CA GLN A 17 -7.40 23.04 -16.58
C GLN A 17 -6.48 23.53 -15.46
N GLU A 18 -7.04 23.88 -14.32
CA GLU A 18 -6.25 24.04 -13.10
C GLU A 18 -5.57 22.69 -12.89
N MET A 19 -4.34 22.59 -13.37
CA MET A 19 -3.39 21.59 -12.93
C MET A 19 -3.04 22.00 -11.51
N GLN A 20 -3.97 21.73 -10.58
CA GLN A 20 -3.76 21.91 -9.16
C GLN A 20 -2.43 21.23 -8.81
N SER A 21 -1.56 21.96 -8.11
CA SER A 21 -0.22 21.50 -7.80
C SER A 21 -0.29 20.13 -7.12
N GLN A 22 0.57 19.21 -7.56
CA GLN A 22 0.71 17.91 -6.92
C GLN A 22 0.86 18.08 -5.40
N GLU A 23 0.19 17.25 -4.63
CA GLU A 23 0.37 17.21 -3.17
C GLU A 23 1.77 16.69 -2.83
N LYS A 24 2.38 17.26 -1.79
CA LYS A 24 3.66 16.78 -1.26
C LYS A 24 3.56 15.41 -0.61
N ARG A 25 2.36 15.04 -0.15
CA ARG A 25 2.11 13.81 0.61
C ARG A 25 1.03 13.00 -0.06
N GLU A 26 1.39 11.79 -0.46
CA GLU A 26 0.50 10.86 -1.14
C GLU A 26 1.06 9.44 -0.98
N PHE A 27 0.23 8.50 -0.57
CA PHE A 27 0.61 7.08 -0.59
C PHE A 27 0.47 6.56 -2.02
N ARG A 28 1.58 6.10 -2.61
CA ARG A 28 1.63 5.60 -3.98
C ARG A 28 2.11 4.16 -3.93
N GLY A 29 1.15 3.26 -3.73
CA GLY A 29 1.38 1.85 -3.51
C GLY A 29 1.26 1.00 -4.78
N ALA A 30 1.89 -0.16 -4.80
CA ALA A 30 1.63 -1.19 -5.80
C ALA A 30 1.66 -2.60 -5.19
N TRP A 31 0.71 -3.45 -5.56
CA TRP A 31 0.69 -4.86 -5.12
C TRP A 31 1.57 -5.73 -6.01
N VAL A 32 2.47 -6.47 -5.38
CA VAL A 32 3.31 -7.50 -6.01
C VAL A 32 2.90 -8.86 -5.44
N GLN A 33 2.08 -9.58 -6.20
CA GLN A 33 1.52 -10.89 -5.81
C GLN A 33 2.42 -12.06 -6.22
N CYS A 34 2.45 -13.14 -5.45
CA CYS A 34 3.09 -14.40 -5.86
C CYS A 34 2.09 -15.42 -6.41
N VAL A 35 0.82 -15.32 -6.01
CA VAL A 35 -0.21 -16.35 -6.23
C VAL A 35 -0.56 -16.60 -7.71
N ASN A 36 -0.26 -15.64 -8.60
CA ASN A 36 -0.43 -15.80 -10.05
C ASN A 36 0.67 -16.67 -10.70
N GLY A 37 1.66 -17.13 -9.93
CA GLY A 37 2.75 -17.98 -10.42
C GLY A 37 3.84 -17.23 -11.18
N GLN A 38 3.90 -15.89 -11.13
CA GLN A 38 4.87 -15.11 -11.91
C GLN A 38 6.34 -15.39 -11.58
N PHE A 39 6.63 -16.03 -10.45
CA PHE A 39 7.98 -16.38 -10.03
C PHE A 39 8.37 -17.84 -10.36
N LEU A 40 7.42 -18.66 -10.79
CA LEU A 40 7.66 -20.09 -11.05
C LEU A 40 8.66 -20.27 -12.18
N GLY A 41 9.69 -21.08 -11.92
CA GLY A 41 10.73 -21.44 -12.90
C GLY A 41 11.83 -20.38 -13.10
N LEU A 42 11.72 -19.18 -12.51
CA LEU A 42 12.73 -18.12 -12.67
C LEU A 42 14.02 -18.38 -11.86
N GLY A 43 13.93 -19.13 -10.76
CA GLY A 43 15.01 -19.24 -9.79
C GLY A 43 15.36 -17.91 -9.12
N LYS A 44 16.46 -17.88 -8.36
CA LYS A 44 16.91 -16.68 -7.63
C LYS A 44 17.19 -15.52 -8.58
N ASP A 45 18.12 -15.70 -9.51
CA ASP A 45 18.65 -14.59 -10.31
C ASP A 45 17.60 -14.02 -11.26
N GLY A 46 16.77 -14.89 -11.87
CA GLY A 46 15.66 -14.45 -12.73
C GLY A 46 14.60 -13.66 -11.97
N MET A 47 14.23 -14.12 -10.75
CA MET A 47 13.28 -13.39 -9.91
C MET A 47 13.86 -12.06 -9.43
N GLN A 48 15.12 -12.02 -9.00
CA GLN A 48 15.80 -10.78 -8.59
C GLN A 48 15.91 -9.79 -9.75
N GLN A 49 16.26 -10.23 -10.95
CA GLN A 49 16.32 -9.37 -12.13
C GLN A 49 14.94 -8.81 -12.48
N MET A 50 13.91 -9.65 -12.50
CA MET A 50 12.54 -9.22 -12.80
C MET A 50 12.05 -8.19 -11.77
N LEU A 51 12.21 -8.48 -10.49
CA LEU A 51 11.79 -7.58 -9.41
C LEU A 51 12.60 -6.28 -9.42
N THR A 52 13.91 -6.34 -9.66
CA THR A 52 14.76 -5.14 -9.79
C THR A 52 14.22 -4.21 -10.87
N ARG A 53 13.92 -4.76 -12.06
CA ARG A 53 13.33 -3.99 -13.16
C ARG A 53 11.98 -3.39 -12.78
N GLN A 54 11.10 -4.16 -12.14
CA GLN A 54 9.79 -3.64 -11.72
C GLN A 54 9.94 -2.52 -10.68
N LEU A 55 10.81 -2.69 -9.67
CA LEU A 55 11.08 -1.68 -8.65
C LEU A 55 11.68 -0.40 -9.25
N ASP A 56 12.58 -0.53 -10.23
CA ASP A 56 13.19 0.61 -10.92
C ASP A 56 12.16 1.40 -11.74
N GLU A 57 11.30 0.73 -12.50
CA GLU A 57 10.24 1.42 -13.27
C GLU A 57 9.21 2.06 -12.34
N MET A 58 8.72 1.33 -11.34
CA MET A 58 7.77 1.88 -10.36
C MET A 58 8.33 3.11 -9.64
N ASN A 59 9.61 3.08 -9.23
CA ASN A 59 10.26 4.24 -8.62
C ASN A 59 10.37 5.43 -9.58
N LYS A 60 10.71 5.20 -10.86
CA LYS A 60 10.70 6.25 -11.91
C LYS A 60 9.32 6.84 -12.14
N ASP A 61 8.28 6.00 -12.02
CA ASP A 61 6.89 6.39 -12.21
C ASP A 61 6.25 7.04 -10.98
N GLY A 62 6.98 7.11 -9.86
CA GLY A 62 6.60 7.84 -8.66
C GLY A 62 6.01 6.99 -7.54
N VAL A 63 5.98 5.65 -7.66
CA VAL A 63 5.59 4.74 -6.58
C VAL A 63 6.55 4.89 -5.40
N ASN A 64 6.00 4.94 -4.18
CA ASN A 64 6.77 5.13 -2.95
C ASN A 64 6.55 4.04 -1.90
N ALA A 65 5.69 3.05 -2.18
CA ALA A 65 5.48 1.89 -1.31
C ALA A 65 5.16 0.62 -2.12
N ILE A 66 5.72 -0.51 -1.69
CA ILE A 66 5.48 -1.82 -2.29
C ILE A 66 4.75 -2.71 -1.28
N ILE A 67 3.65 -3.30 -1.72
CA ILE A 67 2.89 -4.28 -0.93
C ILE A 67 3.18 -5.67 -1.50
N PHE A 68 4.09 -6.40 -0.87
CA PHE A 68 4.64 -7.66 -1.39
C PHE A 68 3.99 -8.86 -0.71
N GLN A 69 3.40 -9.77 -1.49
CA GLN A 69 2.78 -10.98 -0.96
C GLN A 69 3.84 -11.95 -0.45
N VAL A 70 3.92 -12.10 0.88
CA VAL A 70 4.89 -12.98 1.55
C VAL A 70 4.28 -14.30 2.02
N ARG A 71 2.94 -14.37 2.07
CA ARG A 71 2.17 -15.55 2.48
C ARG A 71 0.88 -15.63 1.67
N ALA A 72 0.75 -16.66 0.82
CA ALA A 72 -0.39 -16.80 -0.08
C ALA A 72 -1.38 -17.87 0.40
N GLU A 73 -0.87 -18.97 0.97
CA GLU A 73 -1.67 -20.13 1.36
C GLU A 73 -1.08 -20.88 2.56
N CYS A 74 -0.91 -20.20 3.71
CA CYS A 74 -0.21 -20.73 4.89
C CYS A 74 1.22 -21.22 4.59
N ASP A 75 1.88 -20.51 3.68
CA ASP A 75 3.24 -20.74 3.21
C ASP A 75 4.06 -19.44 3.24
N ALA A 76 5.37 -19.53 3.01
CA ALA A 76 6.27 -18.40 3.20
C ALA A 76 7.17 -18.15 1.98
N LEU A 77 7.19 -16.91 1.50
CA LEU A 77 8.24 -16.39 0.59
C LEU A 77 9.43 -15.84 1.37
N TYR A 78 9.74 -16.47 2.49
CA TYR A 78 10.81 -16.12 3.42
C TYR A 78 11.15 -17.34 4.27
N ALA A 79 12.30 -17.35 4.93
CA ALA A 79 12.67 -18.46 5.80
C ALA A 79 11.80 -18.43 7.08
N SER A 80 10.75 -19.25 7.14
CA SER A 80 9.85 -19.35 8.29
C SER A 80 10.16 -20.61 9.11
N PRO A 81 10.26 -20.52 10.45
CA PRO A 81 10.32 -21.70 11.31
C PRO A 81 8.93 -22.33 11.53
N TYR A 82 7.86 -21.67 11.10
CA TYR A 82 6.48 -22.07 11.39
C TYR A 82 5.74 -22.59 10.15
N GLU A 83 6.02 -22.02 8.98
CA GLU A 83 5.33 -22.30 7.72
C GLU A 83 6.29 -22.87 6.66
N PRO A 84 5.81 -23.76 5.78
CA PRO A 84 6.63 -24.25 4.69
C PRO A 84 6.97 -23.15 3.70
N TRP A 85 8.09 -23.32 2.99
CA TRP A 85 8.40 -22.51 1.82
C TRP A 85 7.27 -22.55 0.79
N SER A 86 6.99 -21.41 0.19
CA SER A 86 5.93 -21.30 -0.80
C SER A 86 6.27 -22.05 -2.07
N ARG A 87 5.27 -22.80 -2.58
CA ARG A 87 5.39 -23.45 -3.89
C ARG A 87 5.49 -22.43 -5.02
N PHE A 88 5.07 -21.17 -4.82
CA PHE A 88 5.17 -20.12 -5.83
C PHE A 88 6.62 -19.72 -6.15
N LEU A 89 7.60 -20.17 -5.35
CA LEU A 89 9.03 -20.00 -5.64
C LEU A 89 9.62 -21.16 -6.44
N THR A 90 9.28 -22.41 -6.10
CA THR A 90 10.01 -23.60 -6.57
C THR A 90 9.14 -24.65 -7.28
N GLY A 91 7.82 -24.43 -7.35
CA GLY A 91 6.83 -25.40 -7.79
C GLY A 91 6.42 -26.42 -6.73
N GLN A 92 7.12 -26.49 -5.59
CA GLN A 92 6.86 -27.47 -4.53
C GLN A 92 6.84 -26.81 -3.14
N GLN A 93 5.75 -26.98 -2.41
CA GLN A 93 5.63 -26.44 -1.06
C GLN A 93 6.64 -27.13 -0.11
N GLY A 94 7.24 -26.36 0.80
CA GLY A 94 8.24 -26.84 1.74
C GLY A 94 9.67 -26.89 1.20
N LYS A 95 9.87 -26.69 -0.11
CA LYS A 95 11.19 -26.68 -0.74
C LYS A 95 11.77 -25.26 -0.79
N ALA A 96 12.87 -25.03 -0.07
CA ALA A 96 13.61 -23.78 -0.12
C ALA A 96 14.17 -23.50 -1.54
N PRO A 97 14.28 -22.23 -1.96
CA PRO A 97 14.91 -21.88 -3.24
C PRO A 97 16.39 -22.29 -3.27
N GLN A 98 16.87 -22.69 -4.46
CA GLN A 98 18.26 -23.07 -4.70
C GLN A 98 18.82 -22.33 -5.93
N PRO A 99 19.97 -21.62 -5.84
CA PRO A 99 20.74 -21.36 -4.62
C PRO A 99 19.93 -20.61 -3.56
N TYR A 100 20.26 -20.84 -2.28
CA TYR A 100 19.51 -20.27 -1.16
C TYR A 100 19.46 -18.74 -1.22
N TRP A 101 18.28 -18.21 -0.94
CA TRP A 101 18.03 -16.80 -0.65
C TRP A 101 16.68 -16.63 0.06
N ASP A 102 16.51 -15.48 0.71
CA ASP A 102 15.26 -15.07 1.36
C ASP A 102 14.62 -13.92 0.56
N PRO A 103 13.50 -14.15 -0.16
CA PRO A 103 12.87 -13.12 -0.97
C PRO A 103 12.37 -11.91 -0.20
N LEU A 104 11.84 -12.08 1.02
CA LEU A 104 11.38 -10.96 1.83
C LEU A 104 12.54 -10.09 2.30
N ALA A 105 13.63 -10.69 2.81
CA ALA A 105 14.83 -9.93 3.19
C ALA A 105 15.39 -9.13 2.01
N TRP A 106 15.43 -9.75 0.82
CA TRP A 106 15.88 -9.08 -0.39
C TRP A 106 14.97 -7.93 -0.80
N MET A 107 13.64 -8.13 -0.77
CA MET A 107 12.66 -7.09 -1.10
C MET A 107 12.73 -5.88 -0.16
N VAL A 108 12.94 -6.10 1.16
CA VAL A 108 13.14 -5.01 2.13
C VAL A 108 14.34 -4.16 1.70
N SER A 109 15.49 -4.81 1.52
CA SER A 109 16.73 -4.12 1.12
C SER A 109 16.57 -3.34 -0.19
N GLU A 110 15.97 -3.96 -1.21
CA GLU A 110 15.85 -3.32 -2.53
C GLU A 110 14.82 -2.18 -2.58
N CYS A 111 13.75 -2.25 -1.78
CA CYS A 111 12.82 -1.13 -1.64
C CYS A 111 13.48 0.05 -0.91
N HIS A 112 14.17 -0.23 0.21
CA HIS A 112 14.82 0.80 1.02
C HIS A 112 15.94 1.54 0.27
N LYS A 113 16.73 0.83 -0.55
CA LYS A 113 17.72 1.45 -1.45
C LYS A 113 17.13 2.48 -2.40
N ARG A 114 15.84 2.33 -2.75
CA ARG A 114 15.09 3.23 -3.64
C ARG A 114 14.25 4.26 -2.86
N GLY A 115 14.33 4.27 -1.52
CA GLY A 115 13.51 5.14 -0.68
C GLY A 115 12.02 4.74 -0.63
N MET A 116 11.68 3.54 -1.10
CA MET A 116 10.33 2.98 -1.05
C MET A 116 10.10 2.22 0.25
N GLU A 117 8.89 2.32 0.80
CA GLU A 117 8.46 1.50 1.93
C GLU A 117 8.13 0.07 1.46
N LEU A 118 8.38 -0.94 2.30
CA LEU A 118 7.90 -2.32 2.07
C LEU A 118 6.84 -2.71 3.09
N HIS A 119 5.66 -3.08 2.60
CA HIS A 119 4.58 -3.64 3.39
C HIS A 119 4.48 -5.14 3.12
N ALA A 120 4.67 -5.97 4.16
CA ALA A 120 4.52 -7.42 4.05
C ALA A 120 3.04 -7.80 3.98
N TRP A 121 2.61 -8.38 2.87
CA TRP A 121 1.22 -8.78 2.63
C TRP A 121 1.03 -10.28 2.87
N ILE A 122 0.07 -10.61 3.73
CA ILE A 122 -0.39 -11.98 3.93
C ILE A 122 -1.85 -12.12 3.51
N ASN A 123 -2.20 -13.27 2.93
CA ASN A 123 -3.56 -13.78 3.07
C ASN A 123 -3.65 -14.45 4.45
N PRO A 124 -4.59 -14.08 5.34
CA PRO A 124 -4.63 -14.59 6.70
C PRO A 124 -5.19 -16.02 6.81
N TYR A 125 -6.29 -16.34 6.12
CA TYR A 125 -7.02 -17.59 6.36
C TYR A 125 -6.81 -18.66 5.28
N ARG A 126 -6.43 -18.31 4.05
CA ARG A 126 -6.21 -19.32 3.01
C ARG A 126 -5.06 -20.24 3.42
N ALA A 127 -5.35 -21.54 3.47
CA ALA A 127 -4.37 -22.59 3.75
C ALA A 127 -4.05 -23.45 2.51
N LYS A 128 -4.91 -23.41 1.49
CA LYS A 128 -4.69 -24.11 0.22
C LYS A 128 -5.54 -23.46 -0.87
N THR A 129 -4.93 -23.02 -1.96
CA THR A 129 -5.62 -22.59 -3.18
C THR A 129 -6.19 -23.78 -3.96
N LYS A 130 -7.06 -23.51 -4.94
CA LYS A 130 -7.61 -24.54 -5.83
C LYS A 130 -6.55 -25.26 -6.66
N THR A 131 -5.41 -24.61 -6.93
CA THR A 131 -4.33 -25.14 -7.79
C THR A 131 -3.23 -25.85 -7.00
N THR A 132 -3.36 -25.93 -5.67
CA THR A 132 -2.39 -26.62 -4.80
C THR A 132 -2.81 -28.06 -4.62
N ASN A 133 -2.03 -29.00 -5.16
CA ASN A 133 -2.38 -30.42 -5.13
C ASN A 133 -1.72 -31.18 -3.97
N THR A 134 -0.57 -30.69 -3.49
CA THR A 134 0.23 -31.36 -2.45
C THR A 134 0.62 -30.36 -1.37
N LEU A 135 0.43 -30.74 -0.11
CA LEU A 135 0.85 -29.97 1.06
C LEU A 135 2.12 -30.56 1.66
N ALA A 136 3.01 -29.70 2.14
CA ALA A 136 4.21 -30.12 2.86
C ALA A 136 3.85 -30.80 4.20
N SER A 137 4.67 -31.73 4.69
CA SER A 137 4.42 -32.46 5.94
C SER A 137 4.34 -31.55 7.18
N ASN A 138 5.03 -30.41 7.16
CA ASN A 138 4.98 -29.39 8.21
C ASN A 138 3.86 -28.34 8.00
N HIS A 139 3.00 -28.50 7.01
CA HIS A 139 1.88 -27.57 6.77
C HIS A 139 0.82 -27.63 7.89
N ILE A 140 0.15 -26.51 8.18
CA ILE A 140 -0.81 -26.43 9.29
C ILE A 140 -1.99 -27.40 9.11
N ALA A 141 -2.54 -27.51 7.90
CA ALA A 141 -3.62 -28.45 7.60
C ALA A 141 -3.22 -29.93 7.72
N ILE A 142 -1.91 -30.24 7.69
CA ILE A 142 -1.40 -31.60 7.89
C ILE A 142 -1.16 -31.86 9.38
N ARG A 143 -0.49 -30.91 10.07
CA ARG A 143 -0.17 -31.05 11.50
C ARG A 143 -1.39 -30.90 12.41
N LYS A 144 -2.40 -30.14 11.98
CA LYS A 144 -3.65 -29.89 12.70
C LYS A 144 -4.82 -29.89 11.71
N PRO A 145 -5.31 -31.07 11.27
CA PRO A 145 -6.39 -31.13 10.27
C PRO A 145 -7.67 -30.40 10.70
N GLY A 146 -8.02 -30.43 11.99
CA GLY A 146 -9.17 -29.71 12.54
C GLY A 146 -9.04 -28.18 12.54
N ALA A 147 -7.87 -27.62 12.23
CA ALA A 147 -7.66 -26.18 12.13
C ALA A 147 -8.28 -25.57 10.85
N VAL A 148 -8.57 -26.38 9.84
CA VAL A 148 -9.07 -25.93 8.54
C VAL A 148 -10.39 -26.59 8.20
N PHE A 149 -11.15 -25.96 7.31
CA PHE A 149 -12.25 -26.60 6.60
C PHE A 149 -12.07 -26.51 5.09
N ALA A 150 -12.68 -27.46 4.37
CA ALA A 150 -12.73 -27.45 2.91
C ALA A 150 -13.89 -26.58 2.43
N TYR A 151 -13.64 -25.73 1.44
CA TYR A 151 -14.66 -24.89 0.83
C TYR A 151 -14.22 -24.48 -0.57
N ASP A 152 -15.07 -24.67 -1.58
CA ASP A 152 -14.81 -24.33 -2.98
C ASP A 152 -13.43 -24.81 -3.48
N ASN A 153 -13.11 -26.07 -3.22
CA ASN A 153 -11.84 -26.73 -3.54
C ASN A 153 -10.58 -26.14 -2.86
N GLN A 154 -10.76 -25.24 -1.92
CA GLN A 154 -9.72 -24.65 -1.06
C GLN A 154 -9.72 -25.29 0.33
N LEU A 155 -8.66 -25.03 1.10
CA LEU A 155 -8.67 -25.18 2.55
C LEU A 155 -8.52 -23.79 3.18
N ILE A 156 -9.35 -23.52 4.18
CA ILE A 156 -9.43 -22.24 4.89
C ILE A 156 -9.21 -22.51 6.38
N LEU A 157 -8.27 -21.81 7.01
CA LEU A 157 -8.16 -21.76 8.48
C LEU A 157 -9.48 -21.22 9.02
N ASN A 158 -10.11 -21.98 9.92
CA ASN A 158 -11.41 -21.64 10.43
C ASN A 158 -11.34 -20.36 11.29
N PRO A 159 -11.96 -19.22 10.88
CA PRO A 159 -11.89 -17.99 11.66
C PRO A 159 -12.62 -18.08 13.00
N GLY A 160 -13.52 -19.06 13.16
CA GLY A 160 -14.24 -19.34 14.41
C GLY A 160 -13.40 -19.99 15.51
N GLN A 161 -12.17 -20.43 15.21
CA GLN A 161 -11.26 -21.04 16.19
C GLN A 161 -10.27 -20.02 16.75
N PRO A 162 -10.22 -19.80 18.07
CA PRO A 162 -9.24 -18.90 18.71
C PRO A 162 -7.78 -19.23 18.37
N GLU A 163 -7.42 -20.51 18.31
CA GLU A 163 -6.06 -20.98 18.07
C GLU A 163 -5.56 -20.61 16.66
N ASN A 164 -6.45 -20.53 15.68
CA ASN A 164 -6.09 -20.09 14.32
C ASN A 164 -5.75 -18.60 14.29
N ARG A 165 -6.48 -17.80 15.06
CA ARG A 165 -6.23 -16.37 15.22
C ARG A 165 -4.87 -16.13 15.89
N GLU A 166 -4.58 -16.87 16.97
CA GLU A 166 -3.28 -16.84 17.65
C GLU A 166 -2.13 -17.27 16.72
N TYR A 167 -2.35 -18.32 15.94
CA TYR A 167 -1.38 -18.80 14.96
C TYR A 167 -1.04 -17.71 13.94
N ILE A 168 -2.03 -17.04 13.35
CA ILE A 168 -1.79 -15.96 12.38
C ILE A 168 -1.06 -14.78 13.05
N CYS A 169 -1.45 -14.39 14.26
CA CYS A 169 -0.77 -13.34 15.02
C CYS A 169 0.70 -13.68 15.32
N LYS A 170 0.99 -14.96 15.57
CA LYS A 170 2.37 -15.46 15.74
C LYS A 170 3.18 -15.33 14.46
N ILE A 171 2.62 -15.65 13.30
CA ILE A 171 3.28 -15.45 12.00
C ILE A 171 3.54 -13.97 11.74
N ALA A 172 2.55 -13.10 11.97
CA ALA A 172 2.73 -11.66 11.82
C ALA A 172 3.84 -11.12 12.74
N SER A 173 3.84 -11.53 14.02
CA SER A 173 4.86 -11.16 14.99
C SER A 173 6.26 -11.63 14.58
N ASP A 174 6.38 -12.81 13.98
CA ASP A 174 7.66 -13.34 13.48
C ASP A 174 8.20 -12.50 12.32
N ILE A 175 7.36 -12.20 11.33
CA ILE A 175 7.71 -11.34 10.19
C ILE A 175 8.17 -9.97 10.70
N VAL A 176 7.35 -9.32 11.52
CA VAL A 176 7.64 -7.97 12.04
C VAL A 176 8.93 -7.97 12.86
N ARG A 177 9.19 -9.02 13.65
CA ARG A 177 10.40 -9.11 14.49
C ARG A 177 11.67 -9.25 13.64
N ARG A 178 11.65 -10.08 12.60
CA ARG A 178 12.86 -10.46 11.86
C ARG A 178 13.18 -9.59 10.65
N TYR A 179 12.18 -8.94 10.06
CA TYR A 179 12.36 -8.14 8.85
C TYR A 179 12.10 -6.66 9.14
N ASP A 180 12.86 -5.78 8.50
CA ASP A 180 12.67 -4.33 8.63
C ASP A 180 11.56 -3.80 7.70
N VAL A 181 10.38 -4.38 7.84
CA VAL A 181 9.18 -3.94 7.11
C VAL A 181 8.70 -2.60 7.65
N ASP A 182 8.14 -1.77 6.78
CA ASP A 182 7.54 -0.48 7.12
C ASP A 182 6.04 -0.62 7.42
N GLY A 183 5.42 -1.65 6.83
CA GLY A 183 4.02 -1.97 7.05
C GLY A 183 3.74 -3.47 7.02
N PHE A 184 2.56 -3.81 7.51
CA PHE A 184 1.97 -5.13 7.44
C PHE A 184 0.59 -4.99 6.80
N HIS A 185 0.26 -5.90 5.89
CA HIS A 185 -0.94 -5.78 5.07
C HIS A 185 -1.70 -7.10 5.00
N ILE A 186 -3.03 -7.00 5.06
CA ILE A 186 -3.92 -8.08 4.67
C ILE A 186 -4.86 -7.59 3.58
N ASP A 187 -5.26 -8.50 2.69
CA ASP A 187 -6.22 -8.26 1.63
C ASP A 187 -7.66 -8.55 2.10
N ASP A 188 -8.52 -8.93 1.18
CA ASP A 188 -9.97 -8.99 1.30
C ASP A 188 -10.51 -10.38 1.68
N TYR A 189 -9.63 -11.35 1.98
CA TYR A 189 -10.03 -12.72 2.33
C TYR A 189 -10.17 -12.89 3.84
N PHE A 190 -11.40 -12.86 4.32
CA PHE A 190 -11.77 -13.13 5.71
C PHE A 190 -12.39 -14.54 5.81
N TYR A 191 -13.71 -14.62 5.93
CA TYR A 191 -14.44 -15.83 5.54
C TYR A 191 -14.41 -15.98 4.01
N PRO A 192 -14.57 -17.21 3.48
CA PRO A 192 -14.48 -17.43 2.06
C PRO A 192 -15.65 -16.76 1.32
N TYR A 193 -15.37 -16.33 0.10
CA TYR A 193 -16.38 -15.78 -0.81
C TYR A 193 -17.54 -16.78 -0.98
N PRO A 194 -18.81 -16.35 -1.05
CA PRO A 194 -19.94 -17.23 -1.29
C PRO A 194 -19.75 -18.07 -2.56
N ALA A 195 -19.91 -19.39 -2.45
CA ALA A 195 -19.84 -20.34 -3.53
C ALA A 195 -21.19 -21.05 -3.65
N ALA A 196 -21.71 -21.13 -4.87
CA ALA A 196 -23.05 -21.66 -5.12
C ALA A 196 -23.21 -23.08 -4.55
N GLY A 197 -24.25 -23.28 -3.74
CA GLY A 197 -24.57 -24.57 -3.12
C GLY A 197 -23.67 -24.98 -1.96
N GLN A 198 -22.76 -24.12 -1.48
CA GLN A 198 -21.90 -24.42 -0.34
C GLN A 198 -22.24 -23.53 0.86
N ALA A 199 -22.41 -24.17 2.01
CA ALA A 199 -22.45 -23.49 3.30
C ALA A 199 -21.05 -23.50 3.93
N ILE A 200 -20.72 -22.45 4.69
CA ILE A 200 -19.48 -22.42 5.47
C ILE A 200 -19.63 -23.44 6.63
N PRO A 201 -18.77 -24.47 6.72
CA PRO A 201 -18.92 -25.57 7.66
C PRO A 201 -18.31 -25.24 9.03
N ASP A 202 -18.94 -24.30 9.75
CA ASP A 202 -18.48 -23.82 11.07
C ASP A 202 -19.47 -24.08 12.22
N ASP A 203 -20.36 -25.08 12.04
CA ASP A 203 -21.35 -25.47 13.06
C ASP A 203 -20.73 -25.87 14.40
N GLN A 204 -19.63 -26.62 14.33
CA GLN A 204 -18.91 -27.06 15.52
C GLN A 204 -18.32 -25.87 16.27
N GLU A 205 -17.64 -24.96 15.57
CA GLU A 205 -17.06 -23.76 16.17
C GLU A 205 -18.13 -22.81 16.70
N TYR A 206 -19.26 -22.68 16.01
CA TYR A 206 -20.37 -21.87 16.48
C TYR A 206 -20.95 -22.42 17.79
N ALA A 207 -21.10 -23.74 17.91
CA ALA A 207 -21.58 -24.38 19.14
C ALA A 207 -20.58 -24.23 20.31
N LEU A 208 -19.27 -24.36 20.04
CA LEU A 208 -18.23 -24.30 21.07
C LEU A 208 -17.89 -22.85 21.49
N TYR A 209 -17.84 -21.94 20.53
CA TYR A 209 -17.29 -20.59 20.70
C TYR A 209 -18.32 -19.49 20.39
N GLY A 210 -19.62 -19.81 20.39
CA GLY A 210 -20.70 -18.87 20.07
C GLY A 210 -20.77 -17.64 20.98
N ASN A 211 -20.20 -17.72 22.20
CA ASN A 211 -20.11 -16.61 23.17
C ASN A 211 -21.44 -15.87 23.42
N GLY A 212 -22.56 -16.60 23.40
CA GLY A 212 -23.91 -16.04 23.57
C GLY A 212 -24.48 -15.26 22.37
N ILE A 213 -23.74 -15.15 21.26
CA ILE A 213 -24.19 -14.46 20.05
C ILE A 213 -25.16 -15.35 19.28
N LYS A 214 -26.42 -14.91 19.17
CA LYS A 214 -27.52 -15.69 18.57
C LYS A 214 -27.53 -15.70 17.04
N ASP A 215 -27.12 -14.60 16.41
CA ASP A 215 -26.99 -14.54 14.95
C ASP A 215 -25.62 -15.06 14.53
N ARG A 216 -25.62 -16.02 13.60
CA ARG A 216 -24.36 -16.61 13.14
C ARG A 216 -23.51 -15.63 12.35
N GLY A 217 -24.12 -14.72 11.59
CA GLY A 217 -23.38 -13.68 10.88
C GLY A 217 -22.68 -12.71 11.83
N ASP A 218 -23.35 -12.32 12.92
CA ASP A 218 -22.76 -11.50 13.97
C ASP A 218 -21.62 -12.22 14.69
N TRP A 219 -21.75 -13.52 14.92
CA TRP A 219 -20.67 -14.32 15.51
C TRP A 219 -19.45 -14.39 14.58
N ARG A 220 -19.65 -14.60 13.27
CA ARG A 220 -18.58 -14.57 12.28
C ARG A 220 -17.89 -13.20 12.25
N ARG A 221 -18.66 -12.11 12.20
CA ARG A 221 -18.14 -10.74 12.27
C ARG A 221 -17.35 -10.50 13.56
N TYR A 222 -17.87 -10.95 14.69
CA TYR A 222 -17.19 -10.86 15.98
C TYR A 222 -15.82 -11.54 15.97
N ASN A 223 -15.71 -12.75 15.38
CA ASN A 223 -14.43 -13.46 15.29
C ASN A 223 -13.40 -12.73 14.42
N VAL A 224 -13.83 -12.16 13.29
CA VAL A 224 -12.96 -11.35 12.42
C VAL A 224 -12.57 -10.06 13.14
N ASN A 225 -13.49 -9.40 13.84
CA ASN A 225 -13.22 -8.20 14.63
C ASN A 225 -12.17 -8.46 15.72
N LEU A 226 -12.30 -9.57 16.46
CA LEU A 226 -11.28 -9.99 17.42
C LEU A 226 -9.93 -10.24 16.74
N PHE A 227 -9.92 -10.85 15.56
CA PHE A 227 -8.69 -11.04 14.78
C PHE A 227 -8.03 -9.73 14.41
N MET A 228 -8.77 -8.79 13.85
CA MET A 228 -8.23 -7.50 13.43
C MET A 228 -7.62 -6.75 14.60
N LYS A 229 -8.29 -6.73 15.76
CA LYS A 229 -7.74 -6.13 16.97
C LYS A 229 -6.46 -6.85 17.43
N GLN A 230 -6.50 -8.18 17.56
CA GLN A 230 -5.36 -8.96 18.05
C GLN A 230 -4.14 -8.88 17.12
N LEU A 231 -4.37 -8.83 15.80
CA LEU A 231 -3.32 -8.67 14.81
C LEU A 231 -2.67 -7.29 14.92
N CYS A 232 -3.47 -6.23 15.01
CA CYS A 232 -3.00 -4.87 15.26
C CYS A 232 -2.11 -4.80 16.52
N ASP A 233 -2.66 -5.27 17.65
CA ASP A 233 -1.95 -5.31 18.94
C ASP A 233 -0.63 -6.10 18.81
N SER A 234 -0.64 -7.25 18.13
CA SER A 234 0.55 -8.10 17.93
C SER A 234 1.64 -7.40 17.12
N ILE A 235 1.27 -6.68 16.06
CA ILE A 235 2.21 -5.95 15.21
C ILE A 235 2.85 -4.80 16.01
N HIS A 236 2.04 -3.94 16.63
CA HIS A 236 2.53 -2.76 17.34
C HIS A 236 3.29 -3.11 18.62
N ASN A 237 2.97 -4.24 19.27
CA ASN A 237 3.74 -4.74 20.41
C ASN A 237 5.17 -5.16 20.03
N VAL A 238 5.40 -5.59 18.79
CA VAL A 238 6.74 -5.96 18.31
C VAL A 238 7.49 -4.74 17.77
N LYS A 239 6.86 -3.96 16.90
CA LYS A 239 7.41 -2.73 16.34
C LYS A 239 6.29 -1.68 16.20
N PRO A 240 6.20 -0.70 17.12
CA PRO A 240 5.12 0.29 17.13
C PRO A 240 5.00 1.16 15.87
N TRP A 241 6.05 1.21 15.05
CA TRP A 241 6.07 1.99 13.81
C TRP A 241 5.61 1.21 12.57
N VAL A 242 5.37 -0.10 12.68
CA VAL A 242 4.94 -0.90 11.52
C VAL A 242 3.46 -0.63 11.29
N LYS A 243 3.16 -0.02 10.15
CA LYS A 243 1.80 0.40 9.77
C LYS A 243 0.97 -0.82 9.43
N PHE A 244 -0.11 -1.09 10.15
CA PHE A 244 -1.03 -2.17 9.82
C PHE A 244 -2.16 -1.67 8.91
N GLY A 245 -2.32 -2.25 7.72
CA GLY A 245 -3.43 -1.89 6.85
C GLY A 245 -4.18 -3.08 6.26
N VAL A 246 -5.38 -2.77 5.81
CA VAL A 246 -6.31 -3.74 5.20
C VAL A 246 -6.76 -3.25 3.83
N SER A 247 -6.81 -4.14 2.85
CA SER A 247 -7.41 -3.91 1.54
C SER A 247 -8.70 -4.70 1.40
N PRO A 248 -9.83 -4.18 1.92
CA PRO A 248 -11.10 -4.89 1.87
C PRO A 248 -11.71 -4.85 0.46
N PHE A 249 -12.76 -5.65 0.24
CA PHE A 249 -13.55 -5.57 -0.98
C PHE A 249 -14.12 -4.15 -1.16
N GLY A 250 -14.38 -3.72 -2.40
CA GLY A 250 -14.74 -2.32 -2.65
C GLY A 250 -16.13 -1.91 -2.16
N ILE A 251 -17.06 -2.85 -1.94
CA ILE A 251 -18.40 -2.59 -1.40
C ILE A 251 -18.42 -2.97 0.08
N TYR A 252 -18.69 -2.01 0.98
CA TYR A 252 -18.91 -2.32 2.40
C TYR A 252 -20.26 -3.01 2.61
N ARG A 253 -21.35 -2.33 2.19
CA ARG A 253 -22.74 -2.81 2.16
C ARG A 253 -23.47 -2.15 1.00
N ASN A 254 -24.42 -2.86 0.41
CA ASN A 254 -25.37 -2.36 -0.56
C ASN A 254 -26.50 -1.63 0.18
N LYS A 255 -27.05 -0.60 -0.47
CA LYS A 255 -28.19 0.18 0.04
C LYS A 255 -29.44 -0.66 0.30
N SER A 256 -29.60 -1.78 -0.41
CA SER A 256 -30.68 -2.76 -0.19
C SER A 256 -30.57 -3.51 1.14
N ASN A 257 -29.35 -3.67 1.66
CA ASN A 257 -29.07 -4.40 2.90
C ASN A 257 -29.00 -3.46 4.11
N SER A 258 -28.58 -2.20 3.89
CA SER A 258 -28.52 -1.17 4.93
C SER A 258 -28.73 0.22 4.33
N PRO A 259 -29.53 1.11 4.96
CA PRO A 259 -29.66 2.50 4.51
C PRO A 259 -28.34 3.27 4.44
N ALA A 260 -27.34 2.86 5.23
CA ALA A 260 -25.99 3.44 5.22
C ALA A 260 -25.07 2.82 4.14
N GLY A 261 -25.54 1.85 3.37
CA GLY A 261 -24.79 1.22 2.29
C GLY A 261 -24.69 2.11 1.04
N SER A 262 -23.70 1.82 0.20
CA SER A 262 -23.52 2.46 -1.11
C SER A 262 -24.62 2.04 -2.08
N ASN A 263 -24.90 2.85 -3.10
CA ASN A 263 -25.84 2.53 -4.17
C ASN A 263 -25.29 1.45 -5.14
N THR A 264 -25.07 0.25 -4.62
CA THR A 264 -24.44 -0.88 -5.28
C THR A 264 -25.29 -2.15 -5.12
N LYS A 265 -24.96 -3.19 -5.89
CA LYS A 265 -25.68 -4.48 -5.95
C LYS A 265 -24.71 -5.65 -6.13
N GLY A 266 -23.64 -5.69 -5.33
CA GLY A 266 -22.58 -6.69 -5.45
C GLY A 266 -22.33 -7.45 -4.15
N LEU A 267 -21.25 -8.25 -4.14
CA LEU A 267 -20.67 -8.82 -2.93
C LEU A 267 -20.35 -7.71 -1.91
N GLN A 268 -20.49 -7.98 -0.62
CA GLN A 268 -20.32 -7.00 0.45
C GLN A 268 -19.35 -7.50 1.52
N ASN A 269 -18.51 -6.60 2.04
CA ASN A 269 -17.63 -6.93 3.17
C ASN A 269 -18.43 -7.39 4.40
N TYR A 270 -19.42 -6.61 4.83
CA TYR A 270 -20.08 -6.82 6.12
C TYR A 270 -20.97 -8.08 6.13
N ASP A 271 -21.73 -8.27 5.04
CA ASP A 271 -22.78 -9.28 4.96
C ASP A 271 -22.24 -10.63 4.47
N ASP A 272 -21.35 -10.63 3.47
CA ASP A 272 -20.90 -11.86 2.79
C ASP A 272 -19.52 -12.34 3.28
N LEU A 273 -18.61 -11.41 3.58
CA LEU A 273 -17.25 -11.71 4.04
C LEU A 273 -17.06 -11.57 5.56
N TYR A 274 -18.10 -11.11 6.26
CA TYR A 274 -18.13 -10.85 7.70
C TYR A 274 -17.02 -9.91 8.18
N ALA A 275 -16.70 -8.92 7.35
CA ALA A 275 -15.66 -7.92 7.55
C ALA A 275 -16.29 -6.56 7.90
N ASP A 276 -16.27 -6.20 9.18
CA ASP A 276 -16.76 -4.90 9.64
C ASP A 276 -15.67 -3.81 9.59
N VAL A 277 -15.30 -3.46 8.36
CA VAL A 277 -14.17 -2.54 8.08
C VAL A 277 -14.34 -1.19 8.77
N LEU A 278 -15.55 -0.63 8.80
CA LEU A 278 -15.80 0.66 9.44
C LEU A 278 -15.53 0.59 10.94
N LEU A 279 -15.88 -0.52 11.60
CA LEU A 279 -15.56 -0.74 13.00
C LEU A 279 -14.04 -0.73 13.23
N TRP A 280 -13.26 -1.36 12.36
CA TRP A 280 -11.79 -1.40 12.50
C TRP A 280 -11.16 -0.03 12.30
N VAL A 281 -11.62 0.72 11.29
CA VAL A 281 -11.16 2.09 11.00
C VAL A 281 -11.49 3.01 12.18
N ASN A 282 -12.72 2.95 12.70
CA ASN A 282 -13.18 3.85 13.76
C ASN A 282 -12.54 3.55 15.12
N ASN A 283 -12.25 2.29 15.42
CA ASN A 283 -11.55 1.91 16.65
C ASN A 283 -10.02 1.97 16.52
N GLY A 284 -9.50 2.28 15.33
CA GLY A 284 -8.06 2.34 15.11
C GLY A 284 -7.36 0.98 15.15
N TRP A 285 -8.07 -0.09 14.81
CA TRP A 285 -7.50 -1.45 14.70
C TRP A 285 -6.80 -1.68 13.36
N VAL A 286 -6.79 -0.66 12.51
CA VAL A 286 -5.94 -0.52 11.34
C VAL A 286 -5.41 0.91 11.30
N ASP A 287 -4.22 1.09 10.74
CA ASP A 287 -3.56 2.37 10.53
C ASP A 287 -3.90 2.98 9.16
N TYR A 288 -4.35 2.16 8.19
CA TYR A 288 -4.91 2.63 6.93
C TYR A 288 -5.91 1.63 6.33
N CYS A 289 -6.80 2.14 5.47
CA CYS A 289 -7.77 1.34 4.73
C CYS A 289 -7.54 1.51 3.22
N ALA A 290 -7.57 0.42 2.47
CA ALA A 290 -7.32 0.41 1.04
C ALA A 290 -8.42 -0.30 0.21
N PRO A 291 -9.67 0.19 0.16
CA PRO A 291 -10.76 -0.52 -0.50
C PRO A 291 -10.50 -0.74 -2.00
N GLN A 292 -10.83 -1.93 -2.47
CA GLN A 292 -10.59 -2.37 -3.85
C GLN A 292 -11.67 -1.82 -4.81
N LEU A 293 -11.49 -0.59 -5.31
CA LEU A 293 -12.40 0.05 -6.27
C LEU A 293 -12.04 -0.34 -7.70
N TYR A 294 -12.20 -1.62 -7.98
CA TYR A 294 -11.78 -2.23 -9.23
C TYR A 294 -12.86 -2.16 -10.30
N TRP A 295 -13.75 -1.17 -10.32
CA TRP A 295 -14.74 -1.01 -11.38
C TRP A 295 -14.46 0.24 -12.22
N GLN A 296 -15.10 0.30 -13.37
CA GLN A 296 -15.14 1.51 -14.18
C GLN A 296 -16.18 2.50 -13.62
N ILE A 297 -15.97 3.78 -13.86
CA ILE A 297 -16.99 4.82 -13.65
C ILE A 297 -18.21 4.48 -14.50
N GLY A 298 -19.40 4.54 -13.89
CA GLY A 298 -20.68 4.16 -14.47
C GLY A 298 -20.99 2.66 -14.42
N HIS A 299 -20.21 1.84 -13.70
CA HIS A 299 -20.52 0.40 -13.60
C HIS A 299 -21.89 0.18 -12.92
N PRO A 300 -22.83 -0.56 -13.56
CA PRO A 300 -24.24 -0.57 -13.14
C PRO A 300 -24.51 -1.20 -11.76
N ALA A 301 -23.61 -2.05 -11.27
CA ALA A 301 -23.74 -2.69 -9.96
C ALA A 301 -22.77 -2.15 -8.90
N ALA A 302 -21.75 -1.38 -9.30
CA ALA A 302 -20.60 -1.05 -8.45
C ALA A 302 -19.85 0.16 -9.01
N ASP A 303 -20.56 1.27 -9.20
CA ASP A 303 -19.98 2.47 -9.81
C ASP A 303 -18.80 2.99 -8.99
N TYR A 304 -17.67 3.22 -9.66
CA TYR A 304 -16.47 3.78 -9.05
C TYR A 304 -16.73 5.15 -8.39
N ASP A 305 -17.50 6.03 -9.04
CA ASP A 305 -17.76 7.39 -8.52
C ASP A 305 -18.59 7.34 -7.22
N GLU A 306 -19.65 6.53 -7.21
CA GLU A 306 -20.42 6.24 -5.99
C GLU A 306 -19.51 5.69 -4.87
N LEU A 307 -18.69 4.69 -5.19
CA LEU A 307 -17.88 4.01 -4.18
C LEU A 307 -16.79 4.89 -3.58
N ILE A 308 -16.07 5.67 -4.40
CA ILE A 308 -15.01 6.55 -3.88
C ILE A 308 -15.57 7.62 -2.95
N ARG A 309 -16.74 8.21 -3.31
CA ARG A 309 -17.44 9.20 -2.46
C ARG A 309 -17.98 8.57 -1.18
N TRP A 310 -18.51 7.35 -1.27
CA TRP A 310 -18.98 6.62 -0.11
C TRP A 310 -17.84 6.35 0.88
N TRP A 311 -16.70 5.83 0.42
CA TRP A 311 -15.54 5.58 1.28
C TRP A 311 -14.95 6.86 1.87
N ASP A 312 -14.83 7.93 1.08
CA ASP A 312 -14.37 9.25 1.55
C ASP A 312 -15.21 9.77 2.72
N SER A 313 -16.51 9.49 2.72
CA SER A 313 -17.45 9.95 3.75
C SER A 313 -17.48 9.07 5.00
N HIS A 314 -17.18 7.77 4.88
CA HIS A 314 -17.40 6.78 5.96
C HIS A 314 -16.12 6.26 6.62
N ALA A 315 -14.97 6.34 5.96
CA ALA A 315 -13.70 5.80 6.47
C ALA A 315 -12.65 6.87 6.83
N ALA A 316 -13.08 8.10 7.14
CA ALA A 316 -12.21 9.26 7.33
C ALA A 316 -11.32 9.23 8.60
N ASN A 317 -11.54 8.30 9.54
CA ASN A 317 -10.77 8.23 10.81
C ASN A 317 -9.35 7.64 10.64
N ARG A 318 -9.05 7.10 9.45
CA ARG A 318 -7.73 6.61 9.06
C ARG A 318 -7.44 7.03 7.62
N PRO A 319 -6.15 7.15 7.24
CA PRO A 319 -5.77 7.34 5.85
C PRO A 319 -6.47 6.33 4.92
N LEU A 320 -7.11 6.86 3.87
CA LEU A 320 -7.83 6.10 2.87
C LEU A 320 -7.04 6.07 1.56
N TYR A 321 -6.72 4.88 1.06
CA TYR A 321 -6.02 4.69 -0.21
C TYR A 321 -6.90 3.93 -1.18
N ILE A 322 -7.11 4.41 -2.40
CA ILE A 322 -7.99 3.67 -3.31
C ILE A 322 -7.21 2.56 -4.01
N GLY A 323 -7.67 1.32 -3.85
CA GLY A 323 -7.20 0.20 -4.67
C GLY A 323 -7.71 0.34 -6.09
N GLU A 324 -6.82 0.44 -7.06
CA GLU A 324 -7.17 0.64 -8.47
C GLU A 324 -6.67 -0.47 -9.37
N ASP A 325 -7.59 -1.05 -10.16
CA ASP A 325 -7.24 -1.94 -11.24
C ASP A 325 -6.77 -1.13 -12.47
N VAL A 326 -5.48 -1.26 -12.80
CA VAL A 326 -4.84 -0.54 -13.91
C VAL A 326 -5.44 -0.94 -15.24
N GLU A 327 -5.63 -2.24 -15.48
CA GLU A 327 -6.15 -2.78 -16.74
C GLU A 327 -7.58 -2.29 -16.97
N ARG A 328 -8.42 -2.39 -15.95
CA ARG A 328 -9.81 -1.96 -16.07
C ARG A 328 -9.94 -0.46 -16.27
N THR A 329 -9.04 0.33 -15.67
CA THR A 329 -9.03 1.79 -15.83
C THR A 329 -8.71 2.22 -17.26
N VAL A 330 -7.83 1.49 -17.97
CA VAL A 330 -7.46 1.81 -19.36
C VAL A 330 -8.33 1.12 -20.40
N LYS A 331 -9.06 0.07 -20.01
CA LYS A 331 -9.91 -0.73 -20.91
C LYS A 331 -11.20 -0.02 -21.31
N TYR A 332 -11.83 0.71 -20.40
CA TYR A 332 -13.12 1.35 -20.64
C TYR A 332 -12.96 2.84 -20.96
N ALA A 333 -13.82 3.34 -21.84
CA ALA A 333 -13.87 4.76 -22.18
C ALA A 333 -14.37 5.61 -20.99
N ASP A 334 -13.93 6.87 -20.93
CA ASP A 334 -14.48 7.87 -20.04
C ASP A 334 -15.95 8.17 -20.43
N PRO A 335 -16.92 8.08 -19.50
CA PRO A 335 -18.31 8.42 -19.78
C PRO A 335 -18.51 9.85 -20.30
N GLN A 336 -17.57 10.75 -20.02
CA GLN A 336 -17.59 12.16 -20.46
C GLN A 336 -16.68 12.43 -21.66
N ASP A 337 -15.88 11.45 -22.10
CA ASP A 337 -14.99 11.56 -23.25
C ASP A 337 -14.72 10.18 -23.86
N ALA A 338 -15.48 9.82 -24.88
CA ALA A 338 -15.38 8.51 -25.54
C ALA A 338 -14.01 8.24 -26.20
N ASN A 339 -13.18 9.27 -26.41
CA ASN A 339 -11.86 9.14 -27.03
C ASN A 339 -10.71 8.91 -26.02
N SER A 340 -11.01 8.92 -24.72
CA SER A 340 -10.03 8.64 -23.67
C SER A 340 -10.51 7.55 -22.72
N HIS A 341 -9.56 6.89 -22.06
CA HIS A 341 -9.87 5.97 -20.99
C HIS A 341 -10.04 6.70 -19.65
N GLN A 342 -10.50 5.99 -18.62
CA GLN A 342 -10.97 6.62 -17.37
C GLN A 342 -9.89 7.16 -16.42
N LEU A 343 -8.59 7.01 -16.71
CA LEU A 343 -7.53 7.49 -15.83
C LEU A 343 -7.72 8.96 -15.42
N LYS A 344 -7.99 9.85 -16.38
CA LYS A 344 -8.16 11.29 -16.11
C LYS A 344 -9.33 11.56 -15.16
N ALA A 345 -10.48 10.94 -15.41
CA ALA A 345 -11.65 11.07 -14.54
C ALA A 345 -11.40 10.51 -13.14
N LYS A 346 -10.78 9.33 -13.02
CA LYS A 346 -10.43 8.76 -11.70
C LYS A 346 -9.45 9.64 -10.93
N ARG A 347 -8.41 10.17 -11.58
CA ARG A 347 -7.48 11.14 -10.95
C ARG A 347 -8.16 12.45 -10.56
N ARG A 348 -9.22 12.87 -11.25
CA ARG A 348 -10.05 14.00 -10.81
C ARG A 348 -10.81 13.65 -9.53
N LEU A 349 -11.48 12.50 -9.48
CA LEU A 349 -12.19 12.04 -8.28
C LEU A 349 -11.27 11.97 -7.05
N HIS A 350 -10.08 11.38 -7.20
CA HIS A 350 -9.06 11.36 -6.15
C HIS A 350 -8.73 12.76 -5.58
N ARG A 351 -8.71 13.80 -6.42
CA ARG A 351 -8.43 15.18 -6.00
C ARG A 351 -9.62 15.88 -5.38
N GLU A 352 -10.84 15.49 -5.76
CA GLU A 352 -12.08 16.02 -5.18
C GLU A 352 -12.34 15.48 -3.78
N MET A 353 -11.85 14.27 -3.47
CA MET A 353 -12.05 13.59 -2.19
C MET A 353 -11.07 14.08 -1.13
N ARG A 354 -11.58 14.52 0.03
CA ARG A 354 -10.77 15.17 1.07
C ARG A 354 -9.95 14.19 1.91
N HIS A 355 -10.45 12.97 2.08
CA HIS A 355 -9.85 11.95 2.94
C HIS A 355 -9.10 10.88 2.13
N VAL A 356 -9.22 10.88 0.80
CA VAL A 356 -8.39 10.03 -0.07
C VAL A 356 -6.96 10.57 -0.07
N ASN A 357 -6.03 9.80 0.50
CA ASN A 357 -4.64 10.20 0.69
C ASN A 357 -3.66 9.37 -0.15
N GLY A 358 -4.16 8.56 -1.08
CA GLY A 358 -3.31 7.74 -1.91
C GLY A 358 -4.04 6.79 -2.83
N THR A 359 -3.25 6.02 -3.56
CA THR A 359 -3.68 4.99 -4.51
C THR A 359 -2.80 3.75 -4.30
N VAL A 360 -3.39 2.57 -4.43
CA VAL A 360 -2.64 1.31 -4.51
C VAL A 360 -2.99 0.61 -5.82
N LEU A 361 -1.97 0.32 -6.63
CA LEU A 361 -2.15 -0.15 -8.00
C LEU A 361 -2.22 -1.69 -8.04
N TRP A 362 -3.34 -2.20 -8.54
CA TRP A 362 -3.56 -3.60 -8.89
C TRP A 362 -3.34 -3.82 -10.41
N TYR A 363 -2.31 -4.56 -10.81
CA TYR A 363 -1.15 -4.94 -10.00
C TYR A 363 0.13 -4.42 -10.62
N ALA A 364 1.23 -4.51 -9.87
CA ALA A 364 2.51 -3.87 -10.19
C ALA A 364 2.98 -4.15 -11.63
N LYS A 365 2.83 -5.38 -12.13
CA LYS A 365 3.24 -5.73 -13.48
C LYS A 365 2.46 -4.97 -14.55
N SER A 366 1.13 -4.91 -14.45
CA SER A 366 0.29 -4.17 -15.41
C SER A 366 0.68 -2.69 -15.47
N PHE A 367 1.03 -2.10 -14.33
CA PHE A 367 1.58 -0.74 -14.28
C PHE A 367 2.96 -0.65 -14.94
N CYS A 368 3.91 -1.53 -14.60
CA CYS A 368 5.26 -1.57 -15.19
C CYS A 368 5.26 -1.82 -16.70
N ASP A 369 4.29 -2.60 -17.21
CA ASP A 369 4.10 -2.84 -18.64
C ASP A 369 3.52 -1.59 -19.35
N ASN A 370 3.23 -0.51 -18.60
CA ASN A 370 2.71 0.76 -19.08
C ASN A 370 1.45 0.61 -19.96
N ILE A 371 0.57 -0.32 -19.57
CA ILE A 371 -0.66 -0.58 -20.32
C ILE A 371 -1.49 0.70 -20.47
N GLY A 372 -2.00 0.95 -21.67
CA GLY A 372 -2.75 2.17 -21.98
C GLY A 372 -2.00 3.48 -21.70
N ASN A 373 -0.66 3.47 -21.65
CA ASN A 373 0.19 4.60 -21.24
C ASN A 373 -0.04 5.08 -19.79
N TYR A 374 -0.56 4.22 -18.92
CA TYR A 374 -0.88 4.57 -17.54
C TYR A 374 0.35 5.10 -16.79
N ALA A 375 1.44 4.34 -16.74
CA ALA A 375 2.65 4.71 -16.00
C ALA A 375 3.31 5.99 -16.57
N SER A 376 3.32 6.13 -17.90
CA SER A 376 3.81 7.35 -18.57
C SER A 376 3.01 8.59 -18.18
N ALA A 377 1.68 8.47 -18.06
CA ALA A 377 0.80 9.55 -17.62
C ALA A 377 1.04 9.91 -16.15
N MET A 378 1.35 8.92 -15.29
CA MET A 378 1.75 9.18 -13.91
C MET A 378 3.10 9.93 -13.87
N ARG A 379 4.13 9.40 -14.50
CA ARG A 379 5.50 9.96 -14.52
C ARG A 379 5.56 11.40 -15.02
N THR A 380 4.82 11.72 -16.08
CA THR A 380 4.91 13.03 -16.74
C THR A 380 3.88 14.04 -16.25
N GLY A 381 2.82 13.56 -15.60
CA GLY A 381 1.69 14.36 -15.14
C GLY A 381 1.42 14.19 -13.65
N TYR A 382 0.64 13.16 -13.29
CA TYR A 382 0.00 13.07 -11.97
C TYR A 382 0.97 12.87 -10.80
N TRP A 383 2.08 12.16 -11.02
CA TRP A 383 3.13 11.86 -10.04
C TRP A 383 4.50 12.40 -10.48
N LYS A 384 4.49 13.53 -11.21
CA LYS A 384 5.69 14.15 -11.78
C LYS A 384 6.80 14.44 -10.76
N TYR A 385 6.43 14.78 -9.53
CA TYR A 385 7.36 15.07 -8.46
C TYR A 385 7.32 13.98 -7.37
N PRO A 386 8.43 13.74 -6.65
CA PRO A 386 8.41 12.83 -5.51
C PRO A 386 7.39 13.26 -4.44
N ALA A 387 6.85 12.28 -3.72
CA ALA A 387 5.94 12.53 -2.59
C ALA A 387 6.36 11.72 -1.37
N LEU A 388 6.19 12.33 -0.20
CA LEU A 388 6.29 11.63 1.08
C LEU A 388 4.99 10.86 1.34
N GLN A 389 5.05 9.86 2.21
CA GLN A 389 3.84 9.20 2.68
C GLN A 389 2.98 10.16 3.53
N PRO A 390 1.65 9.91 3.61
CA PRO A 390 0.76 10.60 4.52
C PRO A 390 1.25 10.47 5.96
N LYS A 391 1.01 11.51 6.77
CA LYS A 391 1.33 11.47 8.19
C LYS A 391 0.37 10.54 8.93
N MET A 392 0.86 9.90 9.98
CA MET A 392 0.05 9.08 10.90
C MET A 392 0.19 9.61 12.34
N PRO A 393 -0.39 10.80 12.65
CA PRO A 393 -0.17 11.47 13.93
C PRO A 393 -0.72 10.71 15.14
N PHE A 394 -1.55 9.70 14.93
CA PHE A 394 -2.06 8.80 15.96
C PHE A 394 -1.05 7.72 16.38
N ILE A 395 0.02 7.50 15.61
CA ILE A 395 1.16 6.64 15.97
C ILE A 395 2.28 7.52 16.57
N ASP A 396 2.75 8.51 15.80
CA ASP A 396 3.67 9.54 16.29
C ASP A 396 3.49 10.85 15.50
N ASN A 397 3.49 11.97 16.22
CA ASN A 397 3.31 13.31 15.66
C ASN A 397 4.51 14.24 15.89
N LYS A 398 5.66 13.71 16.34
CA LYS A 398 6.83 14.51 16.73
C LYS A 398 7.94 14.31 15.72
N ALA A 399 8.12 15.33 14.89
CA ALA A 399 9.22 15.34 13.93
C ALA A 399 10.60 15.13 14.58
N PRO A 400 11.53 14.44 13.88
CA PRO A 400 12.90 14.28 14.36
C PRO A 400 13.60 15.63 14.43
N LYS A 401 14.79 15.66 15.05
CA LYS A 401 15.63 16.85 15.02
C LYS A 401 16.13 17.11 13.60
N LYS A 402 16.45 18.38 13.30
CA LYS A 402 17.00 18.76 12.00
C LYS A 402 18.40 18.14 11.77
N PRO A 403 18.79 17.88 10.50
CA PRO A 403 20.15 17.45 10.15
C PRO A 403 21.22 18.40 10.69
N LYS A 404 22.45 17.89 10.85
CA LYS A 404 23.59 18.70 11.31
C LYS A 404 24.64 18.82 10.23
N HIS A 405 25.49 19.84 10.35
CA HIS A 405 26.69 20.01 9.51
C HIS A 405 26.42 19.93 8.00
N VAL A 406 25.31 20.51 7.53
CA VAL A 406 24.97 20.55 6.10
C VAL A 406 26.01 21.39 5.34
N MET A 407 26.80 20.74 4.49
CA MET A 407 27.88 21.39 3.75
C MET A 407 28.15 20.72 2.41
N PRO A 408 28.56 21.49 1.39
CA PRO A 408 29.05 20.91 0.15
C PRO A 408 30.49 20.40 0.34
N VAL A 409 30.80 19.25 -0.25
CA VAL A 409 32.14 18.64 -0.27
C VAL A 409 32.42 18.09 -1.66
N TRP A 410 33.70 18.03 -2.03
CA TRP A 410 34.16 17.24 -3.17
C TRP A 410 34.57 15.86 -2.65
N ALA A 411 34.01 14.80 -3.23
CA ALA A 411 34.33 13.42 -2.87
C ALA A 411 34.38 12.56 -4.13
N ASN A 412 35.51 11.89 -4.38
CA ASN A 412 35.71 11.00 -5.53
C ASN A 412 35.36 11.65 -6.90
N GLY A 413 35.65 12.95 -7.06
CA GLY A 413 35.33 13.70 -8.27
C GLY A 413 33.90 14.21 -8.37
N ASP A 414 33.02 13.86 -7.43
CA ASP A 414 31.64 14.34 -7.35
C ASP A 414 31.48 15.50 -6.37
N TYR A 415 30.64 16.47 -6.71
CA TYR A 415 30.24 17.55 -5.81
C TYR A 415 28.98 17.14 -5.03
N VAL A 416 29.12 16.96 -3.74
CA VAL A 416 28.12 16.31 -2.89
C VAL A 416 27.68 17.24 -1.79
N LEU A 417 26.37 17.33 -1.54
CA LEU A 417 25.83 17.93 -0.33
C LEU A 417 25.82 16.87 0.75
N PHE A 418 26.61 17.06 1.80
CA PHE A 418 26.72 16.13 2.92
C PHE A 418 26.06 16.71 4.18
N TRP A 419 25.54 15.84 5.03
CA TRP A 419 25.05 16.17 6.36
C TRP A 419 25.27 15.02 7.34
N GLN A 420 25.03 15.28 8.62
CA GLN A 420 25.03 14.27 9.66
C GLN A 420 23.62 14.04 10.19
N ALA A 421 23.31 12.77 10.45
CA ALA A 421 22.06 12.37 11.07
C ALA A 421 21.86 13.07 12.43
N PRO A 422 20.64 13.52 12.74
CA PRO A 422 20.32 13.98 14.09
C PRO A 422 20.45 12.83 15.10
N LYS A 423 20.80 13.16 16.36
CA LYS A 423 20.75 12.18 17.46
C LYS A 423 19.29 11.90 17.83
N ALA A 424 18.94 10.62 17.93
CA ALA A 424 17.66 10.12 18.43
C ALA A 424 17.82 9.47 19.82
N LYS A 425 16.77 9.46 20.63
CA LYS A 425 16.74 8.76 21.94
C LYS A 425 15.83 7.53 21.94
N LYS A 426 14.85 7.52 21.05
CA LYS A 426 13.85 6.47 20.85
C LYS A 426 13.56 6.36 19.36
N TRP A 427 12.97 5.24 18.94
CA TRP A 427 12.64 4.96 17.53
C TRP A 427 11.87 6.12 16.88
N ALA A 428 10.94 6.75 17.59
CA ALA A 428 10.09 7.81 17.06
C ALA A 428 10.86 9.11 16.74
N ASP A 429 12.05 9.31 17.33
CA ASP A 429 12.88 10.49 17.04
C ASP A 429 13.93 10.20 15.94
N GLU A 430 13.98 8.96 15.43
CA GLU A 430 14.99 8.51 14.49
C GLU A 430 14.70 8.98 13.07
N ALA A 431 15.68 9.66 12.48
CA ALA A 431 15.64 10.03 11.08
C ALA A 431 16.03 8.83 10.22
N VAL A 432 15.09 8.34 9.41
CA VAL A 432 15.31 7.21 8.50
C VAL A 432 15.48 7.66 7.04
N ARG A 433 15.02 8.86 6.71
CA ARG A 433 15.10 9.46 5.37
C ARG A 433 15.37 10.96 5.47
N TYR A 434 15.80 11.54 4.36
CA TYR A 434 16.03 12.98 4.22
C TYR A 434 15.39 13.49 2.93
N VAL A 435 14.84 14.70 2.99
CA VAL A 435 14.36 15.40 1.80
C VAL A 435 15.32 16.52 1.47
N VAL A 436 15.77 16.54 0.22
CA VAL A 436 16.62 17.60 -0.33
C VAL A 436 15.78 18.43 -1.27
N TYR A 437 15.70 19.72 -0.97
CA TYR A 437 15.03 20.70 -1.79
C TYR A 437 16.05 21.64 -2.46
N ARG A 438 15.71 22.16 -3.63
CA ARG A 438 16.50 23.17 -4.35
C ARG A 438 15.62 24.34 -4.78
N PHE A 439 16.08 25.54 -4.47
CA PHE A 439 15.43 26.81 -4.82
C PHE A 439 16.39 27.70 -5.60
N ASP A 440 15.85 28.51 -6.50
CA ASP A 440 16.63 29.48 -7.26
C ASP A 440 17.14 30.63 -6.38
N LYS A 441 18.12 31.38 -6.87
CA LYS A 441 18.66 32.55 -6.15
C LYS A 441 17.55 33.57 -5.87
N GLY A 442 17.26 33.77 -4.58
CA GLY A 442 16.28 34.75 -4.13
C GLY A 442 14.84 34.24 -4.11
N GLU A 443 14.60 33.00 -4.55
CA GLU A 443 13.30 32.36 -4.45
C GLU A 443 12.89 32.16 -2.97
N ARG A 444 11.59 32.35 -2.69
CA ARG A 444 11.03 32.07 -1.35
C ARG A 444 11.06 30.57 -1.10
N ILE A 445 11.67 30.17 0.02
CA ILE A 445 11.67 28.77 0.46
C ILE A 445 10.25 28.35 0.83
N ASN A 446 9.70 27.41 0.08
CA ASN A 446 8.45 26.71 0.37
C ASN A 446 8.70 25.20 0.29
N THR A 447 8.81 24.53 1.43
CA THR A 447 9.01 23.08 1.47
C THR A 447 7.74 22.28 1.21
N GLU A 448 6.57 22.92 1.12
CA GLU A 448 5.31 22.24 0.76
C GLU A 448 5.11 22.13 -0.74
N ASP A 449 5.96 22.77 -1.55
CA ASP A 449 5.96 22.62 -3.01
C ASP A 449 6.84 21.41 -3.43
N PRO A 450 6.23 20.30 -3.90
CA PRO A 450 7.00 19.12 -4.27
C PRO A 450 7.86 19.34 -5.53
N SER A 451 7.61 20.38 -6.34
CA SER A 451 8.47 20.71 -7.48
C SER A 451 9.89 21.10 -7.07
N LYS A 452 10.07 21.42 -5.79
CA LYS A 452 11.36 21.78 -5.20
C LYS A 452 12.12 20.58 -4.66
N ILE A 453 11.49 19.41 -4.55
CA ILE A 453 12.14 18.17 -4.10
C ILE A 453 13.04 17.66 -5.23
N VAL A 454 14.34 17.57 -4.95
CA VAL A 454 15.34 17.00 -5.89
C VAL A 454 15.80 15.60 -5.48
N ALA A 455 15.58 15.22 -4.21
CA ALA A 455 15.78 13.86 -3.73
C ALA A 455 15.00 13.58 -2.45
N ILE A 456 14.57 12.33 -2.30
CA ILE A 456 14.22 11.70 -1.01
C ILE A 456 15.17 10.52 -0.89
N THR A 457 16.00 10.48 0.15
CA THR A 457 17.09 9.49 0.25
C THR A 457 17.27 8.99 1.69
N PRO A 458 17.60 7.70 1.91
CA PRO A 458 18.05 7.22 3.21
C PRO A 458 19.48 7.69 3.55
N ASP A 459 20.25 8.09 2.54
CA ASP A 459 21.64 8.47 2.71
C ASP A 459 21.80 9.85 3.35
N CYS A 460 22.92 10.05 4.06
CA CYS A 460 23.28 11.34 4.61
C CYS A 460 23.98 12.28 3.61
N HIS A 461 23.75 12.06 2.31
CA HIS A 461 24.34 12.85 1.24
C HIS A 461 23.49 12.88 -0.03
N TYR A 462 23.76 13.86 -0.89
CA TYR A 462 23.14 14.00 -2.21
C TYR A 462 24.16 14.49 -3.23
N LYS A 463 24.33 13.74 -4.32
CA LYS A 463 25.16 14.16 -5.46
C LYS A 463 24.48 15.32 -6.19
N MET A 464 25.11 16.48 -6.16
CA MET A 464 24.59 17.68 -6.81
C MET A 464 25.01 17.73 -8.28
N PRO A 465 24.15 18.25 -9.18
CA PRO A 465 24.49 18.41 -10.59
C PRO A 465 25.38 19.64 -10.80
N TYR A 466 26.66 19.55 -10.40
CA TYR A 466 27.65 20.60 -10.62
C TYR A 466 27.90 20.81 -12.12
N ALA A 467 28.04 22.06 -12.53
CA ALA A 467 28.31 22.49 -13.90
C ALA A 467 29.56 23.40 -13.95
N ASP A 468 29.42 24.68 -13.65
CA ASP A 468 30.47 25.70 -13.81
C ASP A 468 30.76 26.53 -12.55
N GLY A 469 30.05 26.27 -11.46
CA GLY A 469 30.17 27.00 -10.20
C GLY A 469 29.61 28.44 -10.24
N ARG A 470 28.87 28.83 -11.28
CA ARG A 470 28.36 30.20 -11.46
C ARG A 470 26.92 30.34 -11.00
N THR A 471 26.13 29.28 -11.13
CA THR A 471 24.69 29.36 -10.86
C THR A 471 24.42 29.09 -9.39
N ARG A 472 23.88 30.10 -8.69
CA ARG A 472 23.62 30.02 -7.25
C ARG A 472 22.24 29.46 -6.96
N TYR A 473 22.20 28.44 -6.11
CA TYR A 473 20.99 27.85 -5.57
C TYR A 473 20.97 27.93 -4.04
N THR A 474 19.78 27.82 -3.46
CA THR A 474 19.62 27.50 -2.03
C THR A 474 19.14 26.07 -1.92
N TYR A 475 19.98 25.21 -1.33
CA TYR A 475 19.57 23.88 -0.93
C TYR A 475 19.00 23.90 0.47
N VAL A 476 17.95 23.11 0.69
CA VAL A 476 17.36 22.88 2.02
C VAL A 476 17.33 21.37 2.26
N VAL A 477 17.76 20.96 3.45
CA VAL A 477 17.70 19.56 3.88
C VAL A 477 16.82 19.45 5.12
N THR A 478 15.93 18.47 5.12
CA THR A 478 15.13 18.05 6.28
C THR A 478 15.34 16.56 6.55
N ALA A 479 15.28 16.17 7.81
CA ALA A 479 15.19 14.78 8.26
C ALA A 479 13.72 14.35 8.40
N VAL A 480 13.44 13.08 8.14
CA VAL A 480 12.11 12.46 8.15
C VAL A 480 12.17 11.13 8.92
N ASP A 481 11.21 10.91 9.83
CA ASP A 481 11.07 9.66 10.59
C ASP A 481 10.20 8.61 9.87
N ARG A 482 9.97 7.47 10.52
CA ARG A 482 9.14 6.38 9.96
C ARG A 482 7.67 6.75 9.77
N MET A 483 7.14 7.71 10.53
CA MET A 483 5.77 8.23 10.39
C MET A 483 5.68 9.41 9.42
N SER A 484 6.75 9.65 8.66
CA SER A 484 6.88 10.72 7.70
C SER A 484 6.76 12.13 8.31
N ASN A 485 6.99 12.27 9.63
CA ASN A 485 7.10 13.59 10.24
C ASN A 485 8.42 14.23 9.80
N GLU A 486 8.34 15.49 9.39
CA GLU A 486 9.47 16.19 8.79
C GLU A 486 9.99 17.27 9.74
N SER A 487 11.30 17.24 9.96
CA SER A 487 12.00 18.17 10.85
C SER A 487 12.06 19.61 10.31
N LYS A 488 12.53 20.52 11.17
CA LYS A 488 12.87 21.89 10.76
C LYS A 488 13.97 21.90 9.68
N THR A 489 13.94 22.92 8.83
CA THR A 489 14.86 23.06 7.70
C THR A 489 16.28 23.46 8.11
N VAL A 490 17.26 22.99 7.32
CA VAL A 490 18.63 23.52 7.30
C VAL A 490 18.97 23.96 5.88
N LYS A 491 19.30 25.23 5.71
CA LYS A 491 19.57 25.82 4.39
C LYS A 491 21.07 26.01 4.15
N LYS A 492 21.50 25.83 2.90
CA LYS A 492 22.85 26.10 2.43
C LYS A 492 22.81 26.74 1.04
N LYS A 493 23.49 27.88 0.89
CA LYS A 493 23.70 28.49 -0.44
C LYS A 493 24.87 27.79 -1.11
N ILE A 494 24.67 27.37 -2.36
CA ILE A 494 25.64 26.57 -3.12
C ILE A 494 25.69 27.12 -4.54
N SER A 495 26.88 27.23 -5.11
CA SER A 495 27.03 27.46 -6.53
C SER A 495 27.28 26.13 -7.22
N LEU A 496 26.49 25.82 -8.25
CA LEU A 496 26.70 24.69 -9.13
C LEU A 496 27.32 25.15 -10.44
#